data_AF-B9UB44-F1
#
_entry.id   AF-B9UB44-F1
#
_cell.length_a   1.000
_cell.length_b   1.000
_cell.length_c   1.000
_cell.angle_alpha   90.00
_cell.angle_beta   90.00
_cell.angle_gamma   90.00
#
_symmetry.space_group_name_H-M   'P 1'
#
loop_
_entity.id
_entity.type
_entity.pdbx_description
1 polymer ?
#
loop_
_entity_poly.entity_id
_entity_poly.type
_entity_poly.pdbx_seq_one_letter_code
_entity_poly.pdbx_strand_id
1 'polypeptide(L)'
;EGAIKEVSELLDKLVKAVKTAEGASSGTDAIGEVVANDAAKAADKDSVKGIAKGIKEIVEAAGGSEKLKAVAAAAGESNKKAGKLFGKVGDDAGAGDSEAASKAAGAVSAVSGEQILSAIVKAAGAADQEGKKPADATNPIAAAIGDKDGDAEFGDGMKKDDQIAAAIALRGMAKDGKFAVKGNEKGKA
;
A
#
# COMPACT_ATOMS: atom_id res chain seq x y z
N GLU A 1 -35.14 -22.60 8.83
CA GLU A 1 -34.18 -22.08 9.83
C GLU A 1 -32.70 -22.18 9.41
N GLY A 2 -32.25 -23.22 8.69
CA GLY A 2 -30.83 -23.38 8.32
C GLY A 2 -30.20 -22.21 7.56
N ALA A 3 -30.86 -21.70 6.51
CA ALA A 3 -30.29 -20.61 5.69
C ALA A 3 -30.12 -19.29 6.46
N ILE A 4 -31.01 -18.97 7.41
CA ILE A 4 -30.88 -17.75 8.23
C ILE A 4 -29.67 -17.86 9.15
N LYS A 5 -29.46 -19.04 9.76
CA LYS A 5 -28.31 -19.30 10.62
C LYS A 5 -26.99 -19.18 9.86
N GLU A 6 -26.92 -19.76 8.66
CA GLU A 6 -25.72 -19.65 7.80
C GLU A 6 -25.40 -18.19 7.42
N VAL A 7 -26.42 -17.40 7.08
CA VAL A 7 -26.25 -15.97 6.77
C VAL A 7 -25.83 -15.18 8.02
N SER A 8 -26.39 -15.46 9.19
CA SER A 8 -25.99 -14.83 10.44
C SER A 8 -24.53 -15.12 10.80
N GLU A 9 -24.08 -16.38 10.65
CA GLU A 9 -22.68 -16.76 10.88
C GLU A 9 -21.72 -16.08 9.88
N LEU A 10 -22.14 -15.91 8.63
CA LEU A 10 -21.37 -15.17 7.62
C LEU A 10 -21.24 -13.69 7.98
N LEU A 11 -22.35 -13.05 8.37
CA LEU A 11 -22.37 -11.65 8.79
C LEU A 11 -21.48 -11.42 10.01
N ASP A 12 -21.51 -12.32 11.01
CA ASP A 12 -20.65 -12.23 12.18
C ASP A 12 -19.17 -12.30 11.83
N LYS A 13 -18.78 -13.17 10.88
CA LYS A 13 -17.39 -13.25 10.38
C LYS A 13 -16.98 -11.97 9.67
N LEU A 14 -17.83 -11.44 8.79
CA LEU A 14 -17.57 -10.20 8.07
C LEU A 14 -17.44 -9.02 9.01
N VAL A 15 -18.33 -8.89 10.00
CA VAL A 15 -18.28 -7.79 10.98
C VAL A 15 -16.99 -7.83 11.79
N LYS A 16 -16.54 -9.02 12.23
CA LYS A 16 -15.27 -9.15 12.95
C LYS A 16 -14.08 -8.73 12.08
N ALA A 17 -14.05 -9.19 10.83
CA ALA A 17 -12.98 -8.85 9.89
C ALA A 17 -12.95 -7.34 9.58
N VAL A 18 -14.11 -6.71 9.39
CA VAL A 18 -14.22 -5.26 9.18
C VAL A 18 -13.72 -4.51 10.40
N LYS A 19 -14.06 -4.94 11.62
CA LYS A 19 -13.55 -4.32 12.85
C LYS A 19 -12.03 -4.39 12.98
N THR A 20 -11.39 -5.45 12.49
CA THR A 20 -9.92 -5.53 12.43
C THR A 20 -9.35 -4.41 11.55
N ALA A 21 -9.89 -4.22 10.35
CA ALA A 21 -9.45 -3.17 9.42
C ALA A 21 -9.75 -1.76 9.98
N GLU A 22 -10.93 -1.58 10.56
CA GLU A 22 -11.38 -0.33 11.19
C GLU A 22 -10.42 0.08 12.32
N GLY A 23 -10.10 -0.83 13.24
CA GLY A 23 -9.19 -0.54 14.36
C GLY A 23 -7.76 -0.18 13.92
N ALA A 24 -7.33 -0.68 12.77
CA ALA A 24 -6.03 -0.33 12.18
C ALA A 24 -6.05 0.99 11.42
N SER A 25 -7.23 1.48 11.02
CA SER A 25 -7.41 2.70 10.21
C SER A 25 -7.43 3.96 11.11
N SER A 26 -6.33 4.16 11.83
CA SER A 26 -6.17 5.22 12.84
C SER A 26 -5.48 6.49 12.32
N GLY A 27 -5.33 6.61 10.99
CA GLY A 27 -4.76 7.77 10.33
C GLY A 27 -5.67 8.99 10.38
N THR A 28 -5.07 10.17 10.54
CA THR A 28 -5.79 11.46 10.56
C THR A 28 -5.36 12.39 9.43
N ASP A 29 -4.28 12.05 8.74
CA ASP A 29 -3.79 12.80 7.58
C ASP A 29 -4.70 12.56 6.37
N ALA A 30 -4.64 13.47 5.38
CA ALA A 30 -5.36 13.27 4.13
C ALA A 30 -4.79 12.08 3.35
N ILE A 31 -5.66 11.31 2.70
CA ILE A 31 -5.22 10.29 1.73
C ILE A 31 -4.47 11.01 0.61
N GLY A 32 -3.23 10.60 0.35
CA GLY A 32 -2.38 11.26 -0.63
C GLY A 32 -1.68 12.51 -0.12
N GLU A 33 -1.57 12.71 1.20
CA GLU A 33 -0.79 13.83 1.77
C GLU A 33 0.65 13.80 1.24
N VAL A 34 1.04 14.90 0.59
CA VAL A 34 2.39 15.10 0.07
C VAL A 34 3.18 16.01 0.99
N VAL A 35 4.37 15.56 1.40
CA VAL A 35 5.28 16.31 2.26
C VAL A 35 6.58 16.65 1.55
N ALA A 36 7.14 17.79 1.95
CA ALA A 36 8.46 18.24 1.55
C ALA A 36 9.28 18.64 2.79
N ASN A 37 10.60 18.77 2.63
CA ASN A 37 11.60 18.99 3.68
C ASN A 37 11.50 17.97 4.84
N ASP A 38 11.80 18.35 6.08
CA ASP A 38 11.92 17.43 7.24
C ASP A 38 10.61 16.74 7.69
N ALA A 39 9.53 16.84 6.92
CA ALA A 39 8.22 16.30 7.26
C ALA A 39 8.00 14.83 6.85
N ALA A 40 8.93 14.21 6.10
CA ALA A 40 8.84 12.79 5.77
C ALA A 40 9.08 11.88 6.97
N LYS A 41 8.23 10.88 7.12
CA LYS A 41 8.30 9.84 8.15
C LYS A 41 7.96 8.49 7.53
N ALA A 42 8.46 7.42 8.13
CA ALA A 42 7.93 6.09 7.89
C ALA A 42 6.47 6.04 8.39
N ALA A 43 5.61 5.29 7.70
CA ALA A 43 4.23 5.11 8.13
C ALA A 43 4.19 4.19 9.36
N ASP A 44 3.10 4.29 10.11
CA ASP A 44 2.88 3.46 11.28
C ASP A 44 2.76 1.98 10.87
N LYS A 45 3.66 1.15 11.41
CA LYS A 45 3.76 -0.27 11.06
C LYS A 45 2.49 -1.03 11.41
N ASP A 46 1.90 -0.73 12.55
CA ASP A 46 0.74 -1.46 13.07
C ASP A 46 -0.51 -1.08 12.27
N SER A 47 -0.64 0.19 11.86
CA SER A 47 -1.69 0.65 10.95
C SER A 47 -1.57 -0.03 9.58
N VAL A 48 -0.41 0.01 8.93
CA VAL A 48 -0.23 -0.62 7.60
C VAL A 48 -0.51 -2.12 7.65
N LYS A 49 0.11 -2.84 8.59
CA LYS A 49 -0.07 -4.30 8.73
C LYS A 49 -1.50 -4.65 9.12
N GLY A 50 -2.11 -3.88 10.02
CA GLY A 50 -3.47 -4.09 10.49
C GLY A 50 -4.49 -3.90 9.38
N ILE A 51 -4.36 -2.86 8.56
CA ILE A 51 -5.22 -2.62 7.38
C ILE A 51 -5.08 -3.79 6.40
N ALA A 52 -3.84 -4.18 6.06
CA ALA A 52 -3.61 -5.28 5.12
C ALA A 52 -4.18 -6.62 5.64
N LYS A 53 -4.01 -6.92 6.94
CA LYS A 53 -4.60 -8.11 7.58
C LYS A 53 -6.12 -8.06 7.62
N GLY A 54 -6.70 -6.92 7.99
CA GLY A 54 -8.15 -6.74 8.02
C GLY A 54 -8.77 -6.95 6.63
N ILE A 55 -8.16 -6.38 5.58
CA ILE A 55 -8.60 -6.62 4.19
C ILE A 55 -8.54 -8.11 3.84
N LYS A 56 -7.46 -8.81 4.22
CA LYS A 56 -7.36 -10.26 4.03
C LYS A 56 -8.46 -11.02 4.77
N GLU A 57 -8.74 -10.69 6.03
CA GLU A 57 -9.83 -11.31 6.80
C GLU A 57 -11.20 -11.07 6.17
N ILE A 58 -11.45 -9.88 5.61
CA ILE A 58 -12.71 -9.55 4.93
C ILE A 58 -12.88 -10.42 3.69
N VAL A 59 -11.82 -10.54 2.88
CA VAL A 59 -11.83 -11.38 1.67
C VAL A 59 -12.02 -12.86 2.02
N GLU A 60 -11.39 -13.33 3.10
CA GLU A 60 -11.55 -14.70 3.60
C GLU A 60 -12.97 -14.94 4.12
N ALA A 61 -13.52 -14.02 4.92
CA ALA A 61 -14.89 -14.09 5.42
C ALA A 61 -15.93 -14.06 4.29
N ALA A 62 -15.69 -13.29 3.23
CA ALA A 62 -16.54 -13.25 2.03
C ALA A 62 -16.40 -14.48 1.12
N GLY A 63 -15.48 -15.42 1.43
CA GLY A 63 -15.19 -16.59 0.58
C GLY A 63 -14.53 -16.22 -0.75
N GLY A 64 -13.91 -15.03 -0.84
CA GLY A 64 -13.31 -14.49 -2.06
C GLY A 64 -11.84 -14.87 -2.26
N SER A 65 -11.18 -15.49 -1.28
CA SER A 65 -9.72 -15.66 -1.27
C SER A 65 -9.15 -16.39 -2.48
N GLU A 66 -9.77 -17.48 -2.91
CA GLU A 66 -9.27 -18.23 -4.08
C GLU A 66 -9.47 -17.45 -5.37
N LYS A 67 -10.65 -16.85 -5.55
CA LYS A 67 -10.97 -16.02 -6.72
C LYS A 67 -10.02 -14.83 -6.83
N LEU A 68 -9.74 -14.17 -5.70
CA LEU A 68 -8.86 -13.01 -5.67
C LEU A 68 -7.40 -13.40 -5.92
N LYS A 69 -6.93 -14.53 -5.38
CA LYS A 69 -5.57 -15.02 -5.65
C LYS A 69 -5.36 -15.43 -7.12
N ALA A 70 -6.42 -15.89 -7.78
CA ALA A 70 -6.44 -16.25 -9.20
C ALA A 70 -6.43 -15.05 -10.15
N VAL A 71 -6.62 -13.82 -9.65
CA VAL A 71 -6.46 -12.60 -10.45
C VAL A 71 -5.03 -12.53 -10.98
N ALA A 72 -4.92 -12.32 -12.29
CA ALA A 72 -3.63 -12.20 -12.96
C ALA A 72 -2.86 -10.98 -12.44
N ALA A 73 -1.59 -11.17 -12.12
CA ALA A 73 -0.70 -10.09 -11.72
C ALA A 73 -0.54 -9.08 -12.86
N ALA A 74 -0.26 -7.83 -12.52
CA ALA A 74 0.06 -6.81 -13.51
C ALA A 74 1.35 -7.16 -14.27
N ALA A 75 1.37 -6.80 -15.55
CA ALA A 75 2.54 -7.00 -16.42
C ALA A 75 3.44 -5.76 -16.52
N GLY A 76 2.93 -4.57 -16.18
CA GLY A 76 3.69 -3.33 -16.29
C GLY A 76 4.74 -3.21 -15.18
N GLU A 77 5.98 -2.92 -15.59
CA GLU A 77 7.13 -2.71 -14.69
C GLU A 77 7.79 -1.32 -14.86
N SER A 78 7.20 -0.46 -15.69
CA SER A 78 7.76 0.83 -16.10
C SER A 78 7.57 1.95 -15.05
N ASN A 79 6.81 1.67 -13.99
CA ASN A 79 6.42 2.63 -12.96
C ASN A 79 7.23 2.55 -11.66
N LYS A 80 8.29 1.75 -11.61
CA LYS A 80 9.18 1.60 -10.43
C LYS A 80 9.68 2.92 -9.82
N LYS A 81 9.76 4.00 -10.61
CA LYS A 81 10.12 5.34 -10.11
C LYS A 81 9.17 5.89 -9.05
N ALA A 82 7.95 5.37 -8.96
CA ALA A 82 7.01 5.68 -7.88
C ALA A 82 7.61 5.44 -6.48
N GLY A 83 8.60 4.54 -6.36
CA GLY A 83 9.31 4.27 -5.11
C GLY A 83 9.98 5.51 -4.49
N LYS A 84 10.34 6.51 -5.30
CA LYS A 84 10.92 7.77 -4.80
C LYS A 84 9.96 8.53 -3.87
N LEU A 85 8.66 8.29 -3.96
CA LEU A 85 7.64 8.90 -3.08
C LEU A 85 7.58 8.28 -1.68
N PHE A 86 8.21 7.12 -1.48
CA PHE A 86 8.18 6.35 -0.22
C PHE A 86 9.45 6.55 0.61
N GLY A 87 10.36 7.39 0.12
CA GLY A 87 11.65 7.69 0.72
C GLY A 87 11.67 8.94 1.62
N LYS A 88 12.87 9.42 1.91
CA LYS A 88 13.12 10.72 2.54
C LYS A 88 12.78 11.87 1.59
N VAL A 89 12.60 13.04 2.17
CA VAL A 89 12.67 14.28 1.40
C VAL A 89 14.11 14.79 1.36
N GLY A 90 14.52 15.36 0.23
CA GLY A 90 15.73 16.15 0.08
C GLY A 90 15.87 16.67 -1.35
N ASP A 91 16.95 17.39 -1.62
CA ASP A 91 17.36 17.80 -2.99
C ASP A 91 18.18 16.72 -3.71
N ASP A 92 18.34 15.55 -3.09
CA ASP A 92 19.03 14.40 -3.67
C ASP A 92 18.31 13.89 -4.93
N ALA A 93 19.05 13.38 -5.92
CA ALA A 93 18.51 12.85 -7.18
C ALA A 93 17.50 11.69 -7.00
N GLY A 94 17.48 11.10 -5.80
CA GLY A 94 16.61 10.03 -5.37
C GLY A 94 15.26 10.45 -4.77
N ALA A 95 15.07 11.74 -4.48
CA ALA A 95 13.84 12.25 -3.89
C ALA A 95 12.68 12.25 -4.89
N GLY A 96 11.44 12.16 -4.37
CA GLY A 96 10.24 12.23 -5.18
C GLY A 96 10.14 13.53 -5.98
N ASP A 97 9.65 13.43 -7.20
CA ASP A 97 9.41 14.54 -8.12
C ASP A 97 8.12 14.31 -8.91
N SER A 98 7.76 15.24 -9.79
CA SER A 98 6.58 15.11 -10.64
C SER A 98 6.63 13.86 -11.54
N GLU A 99 7.82 13.37 -11.94
CA GLU A 99 7.93 12.12 -12.69
C GLU A 99 7.54 10.91 -11.81
N ALA A 100 8.03 10.85 -10.57
CA ALA A 100 7.66 9.81 -9.61
C ALA A 100 6.16 9.82 -9.31
N ALA A 101 5.56 10.99 -9.14
CA ALA A 101 4.11 11.15 -8.98
C ALA A 101 3.33 10.65 -10.20
N SER A 102 3.79 11.02 -11.41
CA SER A 102 3.23 10.53 -12.67
C SER A 102 3.32 9.00 -12.80
N LYS A 103 4.45 8.39 -12.41
CA LYS A 103 4.59 6.93 -12.39
C LYS A 103 3.70 6.26 -11.35
N ALA A 104 3.51 6.88 -10.19
CA ALA A 104 2.58 6.38 -9.18
C ALA A 104 1.14 6.37 -9.70
N ALA A 105 0.70 7.47 -10.31
CA ALA A 105 -0.61 7.55 -10.99
C ALA A 105 -0.71 6.54 -12.14
N GLY A 106 0.35 6.39 -12.93
CA GLY A 106 0.46 5.41 -14.00
C GLY A 106 0.22 3.98 -13.51
N ALA A 107 0.91 3.56 -12.45
CA ALA A 107 0.74 2.23 -11.86
C ALA A 107 -0.69 1.98 -11.39
N VAL A 108 -1.30 2.94 -10.68
CA VAL A 108 -2.69 2.82 -10.19
C VAL A 108 -3.69 2.77 -11.36
N SER A 109 -3.48 3.57 -12.41
CA SER A 109 -4.37 3.58 -13.58
C SER A 109 -4.24 2.34 -14.47
N ALA A 110 -3.11 1.62 -14.39
CA ALA A 110 -2.82 0.45 -15.20
C ALA A 110 -3.39 -0.86 -14.61
N VAL A 111 -3.95 -0.82 -13.40
CA VAL A 111 -4.43 -2.00 -12.68
C VAL A 111 -5.88 -1.88 -12.24
N SER A 112 -6.55 -3.03 -12.08
CA SER A 112 -7.90 -3.09 -11.54
C SER A 112 -7.91 -3.08 -10.01
N GLY A 113 -9.05 -2.74 -9.41
CA GLY A 113 -9.23 -2.82 -7.96
C GLY A 113 -9.00 -4.24 -7.41
N GLU A 114 -9.38 -5.27 -8.16
CA GLU A 114 -9.14 -6.67 -7.80
C GLU A 114 -7.65 -7.02 -7.81
N GLN A 115 -6.85 -6.44 -8.73
CA GLN A 115 -5.41 -6.65 -8.75
C GLN A 115 -4.74 -6.01 -7.52
N ILE A 116 -5.14 -4.78 -7.18
CA ILE A 116 -4.69 -4.08 -5.97
C ILE A 116 -5.05 -4.90 -4.72
N LEU A 117 -6.31 -5.30 -4.60
CA LEU A 117 -6.79 -6.13 -3.48
C LEU A 117 -6.03 -7.46 -3.41
N SER A 118 -5.80 -8.13 -4.54
CA SER A 118 -5.04 -9.38 -4.60
C SER A 118 -3.61 -9.20 -4.10
N ALA A 119 -2.94 -8.12 -4.52
CA ALA A 119 -1.59 -7.80 -4.07
C ALA A 119 -1.52 -7.51 -2.57
N ILE A 120 -2.49 -6.77 -2.01
CA ILE A 120 -2.58 -6.51 -0.57
C ILE A 120 -2.78 -7.81 0.22
N VAL A 121 -3.73 -8.66 -0.20
CA VAL A 121 -4.03 -9.93 0.48
C VAL A 121 -2.83 -10.88 0.42
N LYS A 122 -2.12 -10.95 -0.71
CA LYS A 122 -0.87 -11.71 -0.85
C LYS A 122 0.21 -11.17 0.09
N ALA A 123 0.38 -9.85 0.17
CA ALA A 123 1.35 -9.21 1.05
C ALA A 123 1.04 -9.45 2.54
N ALA A 124 -0.24 -9.42 2.93
CA ALA A 124 -0.68 -9.70 4.29
C ALA A 124 -0.35 -11.13 4.76
N GLY A 125 -0.20 -12.07 3.81
CA GLY A 125 0.27 -13.43 4.07
C GLY A 125 1.77 -13.66 3.88
N ALA A 126 2.53 -12.65 3.44
CA ALA A 126 3.96 -12.77 3.20
C ALA A 126 4.79 -12.63 4.50
N ALA A 127 5.99 -13.21 4.48
CA ALA A 127 7.01 -12.96 5.50
C ALA A 127 7.64 -11.56 5.31
N ASP A 128 8.34 -11.06 6.33
CA ASP A 128 9.10 -9.80 6.29
C ASP A 128 8.29 -8.56 5.88
N GLN A 129 7.30 -8.24 6.72
CA GLN A 129 6.46 -7.04 6.61
C GLN A 129 7.09 -5.81 7.31
N GLU A 130 8.38 -5.84 7.62
CA GLU A 130 9.06 -4.69 8.20
C GLU A 130 9.27 -3.60 7.16
N GLY A 131 9.24 -2.33 7.59
CA GLY A 131 9.54 -1.20 6.72
C GLY A 131 10.91 -1.33 6.08
N LYS A 132 10.97 -1.08 4.76
CA LYS A 132 12.19 -1.13 3.97
C LYS A 132 12.27 0.08 3.07
N LYS A 133 13.49 0.53 2.77
CA LYS A 133 13.71 1.52 1.73
C LYS A 133 13.23 0.98 0.37
N PRO A 134 12.85 1.85 -0.59
CA PRO A 134 12.23 1.43 -1.85
C PRO A 134 13.02 0.36 -2.63
N ALA A 135 14.35 0.46 -2.67
CA ALA A 135 15.20 -0.52 -3.37
C ALA A 135 15.18 -1.92 -2.73
N ASP A 136 14.92 -2.01 -1.42
CA ASP A 136 15.00 -3.27 -0.64
C ASP A 136 13.61 -3.86 -0.34
N ALA A 137 12.53 -3.13 -0.64
CA ALA A 137 11.18 -3.60 -0.38
C ALA A 137 10.82 -4.77 -1.31
N THR A 138 10.37 -5.87 -0.73
CA THR A 138 9.98 -7.11 -1.45
C THR A 138 8.47 -7.33 -1.47
N ASN A 139 7.71 -6.51 -0.77
CA ASN A 139 6.26 -6.61 -0.69
C ASN A 139 5.61 -5.23 -0.43
N PRO A 140 4.32 -5.07 -0.81
CA PRO A 140 3.59 -3.81 -0.64
C PRO A 140 3.57 -3.25 0.79
N ILE A 141 3.56 -4.11 1.81
CA ILE A 141 3.51 -3.67 3.22
C ILE A 141 4.86 -3.05 3.62
N ALA A 142 5.97 -3.73 3.31
CA ALA A 142 7.32 -3.22 3.56
C ALA A 142 7.55 -1.86 2.86
N ALA A 143 7.10 -1.74 1.62
CA ALA A 143 7.15 -0.49 0.86
C ALA A 143 6.27 0.61 1.47
N ALA A 144 5.02 0.29 1.82
CA ALA A 144 4.08 1.26 2.39
C ALA A 144 4.53 1.77 3.78
N ILE A 145 5.17 0.93 4.60
CA ILE A 145 5.80 1.40 5.84
C ILE A 145 7.01 2.29 5.51
N GLY A 146 7.85 1.82 4.58
CA GLY A 146 9.05 2.54 4.16
C GLY A 146 10.15 2.55 5.22
N ASP A 147 11.23 3.26 4.90
CA ASP A 147 12.33 3.56 5.81
C ASP A 147 12.70 5.04 5.64
N LYS A 148 13.20 5.68 6.71
CA LYS A 148 13.62 7.09 6.70
C LYS A 148 14.84 7.34 5.80
N ASP A 149 15.58 6.30 5.43
CA ASP A 149 16.77 6.41 4.58
C ASP A 149 16.49 6.10 3.09
N GLY A 150 15.24 5.99 2.66
CA GLY A 150 14.93 5.65 1.27
C GLY A 150 15.17 6.79 0.28
N ASP A 151 15.93 6.55 -0.78
CA ASP A 151 16.20 7.55 -1.84
C ASP A 151 16.30 6.91 -3.24
N ALA A 152 15.49 5.87 -3.49
CA ALA A 152 15.59 5.08 -4.70
C ALA A 152 14.22 4.78 -5.33
N GLU A 153 14.28 4.33 -6.58
CA GLU A 153 13.15 3.65 -7.24
C GLU A 153 12.92 2.27 -6.58
N PHE A 154 11.76 1.67 -6.82
CA PHE A 154 11.52 0.30 -6.39
C PHE A 154 12.46 -0.70 -7.10
N GLY A 155 12.99 -1.64 -6.33
CA GLY A 155 13.79 -2.76 -6.82
C GLY A 155 12.94 -3.86 -7.46
N ASP A 156 13.59 -4.98 -7.82
CA ASP A 156 12.92 -6.11 -8.49
C ASP A 156 11.81 -6.75 -7.66
N GLY A 157 11.82 -6.57 -6.34
CA GLY A 157 10.75 -7.04 -5.45
C GLY A 157 9.43 -6.27 -5.55
N MET A 158 9.44 -5.05 -6.10
CA MET A 158 8.32 -4.10 -6.07
C MET A 158 8.15 -3.32 -7.38
N LYS A 159 8.51 -3.92 -8.52
CA LYS A 159 8.46 -3.24 -9.82
C LYS A 159 7.11 -3.30 -10.53
N LYS A 160 6.23 -4.24 -10.16
CA LYS A 160 4.95 -4.42 -10.86
C LYS A 160 3.92 -3.38 -10.45
N ASP A 161 3.09 -2.97 -11.41
CA ASP A 161 2.08 -1.93 -11.17
C ASP A 161 1.08 -2.29 -10.06
N ASP A 162 0.70 -3.55 -9.92
CA ASP A 162 -0.24 -4.01 -8.87
C ASP A 162 0.40 -3.93 -7.47
N GLN A 163 1.68 -4.28 -7.36
CA GLN A 163 2.45 -4.15 -6.13
C GLN A 163 2.63 -2.68 -5.75
N ILE A 164 2.99 -1.84 -6.73
CA ILE A 164 3.16 -0.40 -6.53
C ILE A 164 1.84 0.25 -6.11
N ALA A 165 0.75 -0.05 -6.81
CA ALA A 165 -0.58 0.45 -6.48
C ALA A 165 -1.04 -0.02 -5.09
N ALA A 166 -0.77 -1.27 -4.72
CA ALA A 166 -1.03 -1.77 -3.37
C ALA A 166 -0.23 -1.02 -2.29
N ALA A 167 1.05 -0.71 -2.55
CA ALA A 167 1.86 0.08 -1.63
C ALA A 167 1.31 1.51 -1.49
N ILE A 168 0.90 2.14 -2.61
CA ILE A 168 0.29 3.47 -2.62
C ILE A 168 -1.01 3.48 -1.81
N ALA A 169 -1.89 2.50 -2.05
CA ALA A 169 -3.16 2.39 -1.34
C ALA A 169 -2.94 2.19 0.17
N LEU A 170 -2.08 1.24 0.54
CA LEU A 170 -1.76 0.98 1.95
C LEU A 170 -1.14 2.21 2.63
N ARG A 171 -0.22 2.90 1.96
CA ARG A 171 0.38 4.14 2.46
C ARG A 171 -0.69 5.20 2.66
N GLY A 172 -1.53 5.46 1.66
CA GLY A 172 -2.54 6.50 1.74
C GLY A 172 -3.61 6.27 2.82
N MET A 173 -3.92 5.01 3.15
CA MET A 173 -4.88 4.67 4.20
C MET A 173 -4.26 4.60 5.61
N ALA A 174 -2.94 4.37 5.71
CA ALA A 174 -2.29 4.14 6.98
C ALA A 174 -2.02 5.44 7.75
N LYS A 175 -1.95 5.30 9.08
CA LYS A 175 -1.47 6.36 9.97
C LYS A 175 -0.04 6.76 9.61
N ASP A 176 0.22 8.06 9.60
CA ASP A 176 1.50 8.67 9.21
C ASP A 176 1.95 8.32 7.77
N GLY A 177 1.02 7.86 6.94
CA GLY A 177 1.24 7.48 5.55
C GLY A 177 1.28 8.67 4.61
N LYS A 178 2.47 9.24 4.44
CA LYS A 178 2.69 10.44 3.59
C LYS A 178 3.62 10.12 2.43
N PHE A 179 3.45 10.83 1.32
CA PHE A 179 4.32 10.74 0.15
C PHE A 179 5.33 11.89 0.15
N ALA A 180 6.60 11.57 -0.07
CA ALA A 180 7.69 12.52 0.02
C ALA A 180 8.11 13.03 -1.38
N VAL A 181 8.25 14.34 -1.53
CA VAL A 181 8.81 14.98 -2.73
C VAL A 181 9.85 16.03 -2.36
N LYS A 182 10.74 16.36 -3.29
CA LYS A 182 11.72 17.45 -3.13
C LYS A 182 11.01 18.80 -2.93
N GLY A 183 11.72 19.73 -2.27
CA GLY A 183 11.17 21.00 -1.77
C GLY A 183 10.31 21.80 -2.76
N ASN A 184 10.73 21.83 -4.03
CA ASN A 184 10.08 22.62 -5.08
C ASN A 184 8.96 21.90 -5.86
N GLU A 185 8.60 20.67 -5.49
CA GLU A 185 7.63 19.84 -6.21
C GLU A 185 6.31 19.64 -5.47
N LYS A 186 6.17 20.03 -4.20
CA LYS A 186 4.94 19.77 -3.40
C LYS A 186 3.65 20.28 -4.07
N GLY A 187 3.71 21.38 -4.85
CA GLY A 187 2.55 21.91 -5.58
C GLY A 187 2.39 21.41 -7.02
N LYS A 188 3.27 20.52 -7.49
CA LYS A 188 3.29 19.97 -8.86
C LYS A 188 3.08 18.46 -8.92
N ALA A 189 3.13 17.81 -7.76
CA ALA A 189 2.94 16.39 -7.57
C ALA A 189 1.47 16.08 -7.27
#